data_AF-A0A946NP02-F1
#
_entry.id   AF-A0A946NP02-F1
#
_cell.length_a   1.000
_cell.length_b   1.000
_cell.length_c   1.000
_cell.angle_alpha   90.00
_cell.angle_beta   90.00
_cell.angle_gamma   90.00
#
_symmetry.space_group_name_H-M   'P 1'
#
loop_
_entity.id
_entity.type
_entity.pdbx_description
1 polymer ?
#
loop_
_entity_poly.entity_id
_entity_poly.type
_entity_poly.pdbx_seq_one_letter_code
_entity_poly.pdbx_strand_id
1 'polypeptide(L)'
;MKNLPNVGLPIILLSLLLIVFISRSSVNIGSGQAGVLFQTLGGGVVTDAPPKGEGFKIIAPWNRVVIYNVRQQEALERMQVLSSNGLEISLDISILYQPLYDELGLLHQTKGENYLNSVLLPNIRAVARSVVGRYTPEQLYSTKRDAIQNEIFEETRDNVLSQHIQLNSVLVRDVTLPTAIKEGIERKLVQEQESLEYEFRLVKAEQEAERQRIDAEGKAIANRILSASLTDRILKEKGIEATLKLSESPNAKVIVIGSGEDGMPII
;
A
#
# COMPACT_ATOMS: atom_id res chain seq x y z
N MET A 1 31.45 35.23 73.36
CA MET A 1 31.01 35.44 71.97
C MET A 1 32.22 35.23 71.08
N LYS A 2 32.43 34.01 70.57
CA LYS A 2 33.57 33.70 69.69
C LYS A 2 33.26 34.28 68.32
N ASN A 3 34.07 35.25 67.90
CA ASN A 3 34.06 35.84 66.58
C ASN A 3 34.05 34.71 65.55
N LEU A 4 32.93 34.52 64.83
CA LEU A 4 33.04 33.90 63.51
C LEU A 4 34.08 34.74 62.76
N PRO A 5 35.15 34.15 62.21
CA PRO A 5 36.05 34.93 61.38
C PRO A 5 35.19 35.56 60.28
N ASN A 6 35.31 36.87 60.05
CA ASN A 6 34.61 37.59 58.99
C ASN A 6 34.89 37.00 57.57
N VAL A 7 35.79 36.02 57.50
CA VAL A 7 36.14 35.19 56.34
C VAL A 7 35.21 33.98 56.14
N GLY A 8 34.54 33.48 57.19
CA GLY A 8 33.65 32.31 57.08
C GLY A 8 32.35 32.59 56.33
N LEU A 9 31.77 33.78 56.52
CA LEU A 9 30.53 34.20 55.87
C LEU A 9 30.66 34.33 54.33
N PRO A 10 31.71 34.95 53.76
CA PRO A 10 31.89 34.99 52.30
C PRO A 10 32.20 33.61 51.71
N ILE A 11 32.87 32.70 52.44
CA ILE A 11 33.11 31.32 51.98
C ILE A 11 31.78 30.56 51.87
N ILE A 12 30.91 30.68 52.88
CA ILE A 12 29.57 30.06 52.85
C ILE A 12 28.76 30.62 51.69
N LEU A 13 28.78 31.94 51.50
CA LEU A 13 28.03 32.61 50.43
C LEU A 13 28.54 32.21 49.04
N LEU A 14 29.86 32.10 48.85
CA LEU A 14 30.48 31.61 47.63
C LEU A 14 30.12 30.15 47.34
N SER A 15 30.15 29.29 48.37
CA SER A 15 29.77 27.88 48.23
C SER A 15 28.30 27.70 47.85
N LEU A 16 27.41 28.49 48.46
CA LEU A 16 25.98 28.51 48.10
C LEU A 16 25.77 28.96 46.65
N LEU A 17 26.47 30.01 46.24
CA LEU A 17 26.41 30.54 44.87
C LEU A 17 26.94 29.51 43.86
N LEU A 18 28.02 28.80 44.19
CA LEU A 18 28.57 27.73 43.37
C LEU A 18 27.60 26.54 43.24
N ILE A 19 26.93 26.14 44.33
CA ILE A 19 25.91 25.08 44.31
C ILE A 19 24.73 25.47 43.44
N VAL A 20 24.22 26.70 43.58
CA VAL A 20 23.14 27.22 42.73
C VAL A 20 23.57 27.27 41.26
N PHE A 21 24.82 27.68 41.00
CA PHE A 21 25.38 27.74 39.64
C PHE A 21 25.44 26.35 39.00
N ILE A 22 26.00 25.36 39.70
CA ILE A 22 26.08 23.97 39.21
C ILE A 22 24.68 23.39 39.02
N SER A 23 23.78 23.61 39.97
CA SER A 23 22.41 23.11 39.91
C SER A 23 21.59 23.71 38.76
N ARG A 24 21.86 24.96 38.35
CA ARG A 24 21.22 25.62 37.20
C ARG A 24 21.91 25.31 35.87
N SER A 25 23.14 24.82 35.93
CA SER A 25 23.99 24.55 34.76
C SER A 25 23.82 23.12 34.22
N SER A 26 23.28 22.20 35.01
CA SER A 26 23.03 20.82 34.60
C SER A 26 21.68 20.65 33.88
N VAL A 27 21.72 20.03 32.69
CA VAL A 27 20.54 19.57 31.96
C VAL A 27 20.74 18.11 31.58
N ASN A 28 19.72 17.28 31.83
CA ASN A 28 19.71 15.88 31.39
C ASN A 28 18.75 15.73 30.22
N ILE A 29 19.26 15.26 29.08
CA ILE A 29 18.47 15.03 27.87
C ILE A 29 18.18 13.54 27.80
N GLY A 30 16.89 13.19 27.74
CA GLY A 30 16.43 11.80 27.69
C GLY A 30 16.83 11.08 26.41
N SER A 31 16.75 9.76 26.42
CA SER A 31 17.07 8.97 25.23
C SER A 31 16.09 9.27 24.10
N GLY A 32 16.63 9.42 22.87
CA GLY A 32 15.84 9.78 21.69
C GLY A 32 15.33 11.22 21.68
N GLN A 33 15.89 12.08 22.54
CA GLN A 33 15.65 13.51 22.52
C GLN A 33 16.91 14.27 22.14
N ALA A 34 16.73 15.48 21.63
CA ALA A 34 17.81 16.41 21.37
C ALA A 34 17.45 17.81 21.87
N GLY A 35 18.44 18.51 22.39
CA GLY A 35 18.29 19.84 22.97
C GLY A 35 18.76 20.93 22.02
N VAL A 36 17.88 21.88 21.72
CA VAL A 36 18.23 23.13 21.04
C VAL A 36 18.67 24.15 22.09
N LEU A 37 19.88 24.69 21.95
CA LEU A 37 20.43 25.67 22.88
C LEU A 37 19.96 27.08 22.50
N PHE A 38 19.37 27.78 23.47
CA PHE A 38 19.06 29.20 23.41
C PHE A 38 20.01 29.98 24.31
N GLN A 39 20.82 30.85 23.73
CA GLN A 39 21.77 31.71 24.40
C GLN A 39 21.10 33.03 24.82
N THR A 40 20.76 33.16 26.10
CA THR A 40 20.04 34.33 26.63
C THR A 40 20.88 35.62 26.60
N LEU A 41 22.19 35.51 26.78
CA LEU A 41 23.12 36.66 26.77
C LEU A 41 23.96 36.71 25.47
N GLY A 42 23.49 36.07 24.39
CA GLY A 42 24.21 35.93 23.13
C GLY A 42 23.29 36.06 21.91
N GLY A 43 23.61 35.32 20.84
CA GLY A 43 22.91 35.37 19.55
C GLY A 43 21.54 34.68 19.48
N GLY A 44 20.94 34.31 20.61
CA GLY A 44 19.65 33.60 20.65
C GLY A 44 19.77 32.11 20.35
N VAL A 45 18.95 31.59 19.43
CA VAL A 45 18.92 30.17 19.07
C VAL A 45 20.20 29.79 18.32
N VAL A 46 20.88 28.73 18.76
CA VAL A 46 22.06 28.21 18.06
C VAL A 46 21.63 27.34 16.88
N THR A 47 22.00 27.77 15.67
CA THR A 47 21.69 27.07 14.41
C THR A 47 22.91 26.47 13.73
N ASP A 48 24.09 27.06 13.94
CA ASP A 48 25.33 26.70 13.21
C ASP A 48 26.10 25.53 13.84
N ALA A 49 25.54 24.93 14.90
CA ALA A 49 26.14 23.81 15.61
C ALA A 49 25.10 22.70 15.79
N PRO A 50 25.55 21.42 15.80
CA PRO A 50 24.64 20.30 16.00
C PRO A 50 23.92 20.42 17.34
N PRO A 51 22.66 19.96 17.43
CA PRO A 51 21.93 19.96 18.68
C PRO A 51 22.64 19.18 19.78
N LYS A 52 22.29 19.49 21.02
CA LYS A 52 22.80 18.72 22.16
C LYS A 52 22.13 17.36 22.17
N GLY A 53 22.89 16.31 21.88
CA GLY A 53 22.42 14.92 21.96
C GLY A 53 22.11 14.47 23.40
N GLU A 54 21.71 13.21 23.53
CA GLU A 54 21.29 12.60 24.79
C GLU A 54 22.37 12.60 25.89
N GLY A 55 21.91 12.45 27.15
CA GLY A 55 22.72 12.36 28.34
C GLY A 55 22.90 13.69 29.09
N PHE A 56 23.81 13.66 30.06
CA PHE A 56 24.11 14.82 30.91
C PHE A 56 24.91 15.87 30.14
N LYS A 57 24.40 17.10 30.10
CA LYS A 57 25.05 18.26 29.48
C LYS A 57 25.18 19.39 30.48
N ILE A 58 26.33 20.06 30.45
CA ILE A 58 26.58 21.28 31.21
C ILE A 58 26.40 22.46 30.26
N ILE A 59 25.50 23.37 30.61
CA ILE A 59 25.24 24.61 29.88
C ILE A 59 25.42 25.80 30.81
N ALA A 60 25.70 26.98 30.27
CA ALA A 60 25.73 28.18 31.10
C ALA A 60 24.36 28.40 31.78
N PRO A 61 24.29 28.74 33.08
CA PRO A 61 23.05 28.71 33.86
C PRO A 61 22.02 29.77 33.46
N TRP A 62 22.41 30.75 32.63
CA TRP A 62 21.49 31.71 32.03
C TRP A 62 20.92 31.24 30.69
N ASN A 63 21.49 30.21 30.05
CA ASN A 63 20.99 29.66 28.80
C ASN A 63 19.82 28.72 29.05
N ARG A 64 19.00 28.51 28.00
CA ARG A 64 17.88 27.56 28.04
C ARG A 64 18.10 26.48 27.00
N VAL A 65 17.61 25.27 27.28
CA VAL A 65 17.61 24.18 26.32
C VAL A 65 16.17 23.75 26.10
N VAL A 66 15.74 23.79 24.84
CA VAL A 66 14.42 23.31 24.43
C VAL A 66 14.59 21.88 23.91
N ILE A 67 13.86 20.96 24.51
CA ILE A 67 14.02 19.53 24.26
C ILE A 67 13.00 19.09 23.22
N TYR A 68 13.47 18.47 22.14
CA TYR A 68 12.64 17.89 21.10
C TYR A 68 12.74 16.37 21.12
N ASN A 69 11.63 15.70 20.82
CA ASN A 69 11.64 14.31 20.44
C ASN A 69 12.14 14.18 19.00
N VAL A 70 13.27 13.50 18.81
CA VAL A 70 13.88 13.28 17.48
C VAL A 70 13.59 11.88 16.94
N ARG A 71 12.84 11.05 17.67
CA ARG A 71 12.36 9.77 17.17
C ARG A 71 11.24 9.97 16.16
N GLN A 72 11.02 8.95 15.34
CA GLN A 72 9.82 8.85 14.52
C GLN A 72 8.57 8.88 15.40
N GLN A 73 7.64 9.75 15.03
CA GLN A 73 6.36 9.96 15.70
C GLN A 73 5.23 9.71 14.70
N GLU A 74 4.09 9.25 15.23
CA GLU A 74 2.85 9.12 14.45
C GLU A 74 1.91 10.27 14.80
N ALA A 75 1.35 10.92 13.78
CA ALA A 75 0.20 11.80 13.91
C ALA A 75 -0.96 11.23 13.09
N LEU A 76 -2.14 11.18 13.71
CA LEU A 76 -3.38 10.80 13.05
C LEU A 76 -4.13 12.07 12.68
N GLU A 77 -4.58 12.15 11.44
CA GLU A 77 -5.33 13.26 10.92
C GLU A 77 -6.59 12.75 10.24
N ARG A 78 -7.74 13.32 10.61
CA ARG A 78 -9.02 13.06 9.97
C ARG A 78 -9.48 14.31 9.25
N MET A 79 -9.87 14.18 8.00
CA MET A 79 -10.32 15.33 7.22
C MET A 79 -11.41 14.97 6.21
N GLN A 80 -12.29 15.92 5.97
CA GLN A 80 -13.25 15.88 4.88
C GLN A 80 -12.66 16.59 3.66
N VAL A 81 -12.72 15.91 2.53
CA VAL A 81 -12.24 16.41 1.24
C VAL A 81 -13.29 16.15 0.17
N LEU A 82 -13.19 16.88 -0.94
CA LEU A 82 -14.05 16.69 -2.11
C LEU A 82 -13.27 15.90 -3.16
N SER A 83 -13.91 14.90 -3.75
CA SER A 83 -13.42 14.23 -4.96
C SER A 83 -13.62 15.12 -6.20
N SER A 84 -13.08 14.67 -7.33
CA SER A 84 -13.24 15.32 -8.64
C SER A 84 -14.69 15.57 -9.08
N ASN A 85 -15.64 14.73 -8.63
CA ASN A 85 -17.07 14.88 -8.91
C ASN A 85 -17.83 15.64 -7.81
N GLY A 86 -17.13 16.24 -6.84
CA GLY A 86 -17.73 17.05 -5.77
C GLY A 86 -18.37 16.23 -4.65
N LEU A 87 -18.12 14.93 -4.56
CA LEU A 87 -18.60 14.12 -3.45
C LEU A 87 -17.73 14.37 -2.22
N GLU A 88 -18.37 14.55 -1.07
CA GLU A 88 -17.68 14.64 0.21
C GLU A 88 -17.23 13.26 0.70
N ILE A 89 -15.94 13.16 1.00
CA ILE A 89 -15.27 11.94 1.44
C ILE A 89 -14.52 12.24 2.73
N SER A 90 -14.67 11.37 3.73
CA SER A 90 -13.88 11.45 4.96
C SER A 90 -12.65 10.54 4.85
N LEU A 91 -11.48 11.10 5.08
CA LEU A 91 -10.18 10.42 5.01
C LEU A 91 -9.53 10.38 6.39
N ASP A 92 -9.09 9.18 6.78
CA ASP A 92 -8.26 8.96 7.95
C ASP A 92 -6.82 8.70 7.48
N ILE A 93 -5.89 9.57 7.86
CA ILE A 93 -4.48 9.52 7.44
C ILE A 93 -3.58 9.34 8.66
N SER A 94 -2.61 8.43 8.57
CA SER A 94 -1.50 8.32 9.52
C SER A 94 -0.23 8.88 8.89
N ILE A 95 0.46 9.73 9.65
CA ILE A 95 1.61 10.50 9.21
C ILE A 95 2.77 10.11 10.11
N LEU A 96 3.80 9.49 9.53
CA LEU A 96 5.04 9.17 10.23
C LEU A 96 6.07 10.24 9.92
N TYR A 97 6.52 10.97 10.94
CA TYR A 97 7.40 12.11 10.79
C TYR A 97 8.42 12.21 11.92
N GLN A 98 9.49 12.95 11.67
CA GLN A 98 10.49 13.32 12.66
C GLN A 98 11.15 14.64 12.25
N PRO A 99 11.67 15.43 13.19
CA PRO A 99 12.49 16.59 12.82
C PRO A 99 13.82 16.15 12.22
N LEU A 100 14.37 16.94 11.28
CA LEU A 100 15.75 16.71 10.82
C LEU A 100 16.71 17.02 11.97
N TYR A 101 17.51 16.02 12.36
CA TYR A 101 18.37 16.13 13.54
C TYR A 101 19.38 17.27 13.41
N ASP A 102 20.08 17.36 12.27
CA ASP A 102 21.13 18.35 12.07
C ASP A 102 20.58 19.79 11.96
N GLU A 103 19.30 19.93 11.59
CA GLU A 103 18.64 21.22 11.35
C GLU A 103 17.67 21.62 12.47
N LEU A 104 17.68 20.92 13.60
CA LEU A 104 16.73 21.14 14.69
C LEU A 104 16.77 22.57 15.25
N GLY A 105 17.95 23.21 15.26
CA GLY A 105 18.09 24.61 15.63
C GLY A 105 17.33 25.55 14.69
N LEU A 106 17.42 25.30 13.37
CA LEU A 106 16.69 26.05 12.34
C LEU A 106 15.18 25.79 12.43
N LEU A 107 14.77 24.54 12.69
CA LEU A 107 13.37 24.21 12.93
C LEU A 107 12.80 25.02 14.10
N HIS A 108 13.51 25.06 15.23
CA HIS A 108 13.06 25.81 16.41
C HIS A 108 13.02 27.32 16.13
N GLN A 109 14.04 27.87 15.48
CA GLN A 109 14.11 29.30 15.19
C GLN A 109 13.01 29.75 14.22
N THR A 110 12.72 28.95 13.19
CA THR A 110 11.80 29.34 12.12
C THR A 110 10.35 28.94 12.40
N LYS A 111 10.11 27.77 12.99
CA LYS A 111 8.76 27.18 13.20
C LYS A 111 8.39 27.00 14.67
N GLY A 112 9.38 26.89 15.55
CA GLY A 112 9.17 26.66 16.98
C GLY A 112 8.79 25.22 17.33
N GLU A 113 8.31 25.02 18.55
CA GLU A 113 7.97 23.68 19.08
C GLU A 113 6.70 23.11 18.45
N ASN A 114 5.76 23.98 18.06
CA ASN A 114 4.45 23.58 17.51
C ASN A 114 4.47 23.37 15.98
N TYR A 115 5.60 22.91 15.42
CA TYR A 115 5.76 22.72 13.97
C TYR A 115 4.79 21.68 13.39
N LEU A 116 4.36 20.69 14.20
CA LEU A 116 3.34 19.72 13.81
C LEU A 116 2.04 20.41 13.36
N ASN A 117 1.46 21.25 14.23
CA ASN A 117 0.17 21.89 13.96
C ASN A 117 0.28 23.12 13.05
N SER A 118 1.41 23.81 13.07
CA SER A 118 1.61 25.04 12.30
C SER A 118 2.13 24.80 10.88
N VAL A 119 2.82 23.69 10.63
CA VAL A 119 3.44 23.40 9.34
C VAL A 119 2.99 22.06 8.77
N LEU A 120 3.24 20.95 9.48
CA LEU A 120 3.07 19.61 8.92
C LEU A 120 1.60 19.29 8.60
N LEU A 121 0.69 19.41 9.58
CA LEU A 121 -0.72 19.09 9.38
C LEU A 121 -1.39 20.00 8.33
N PRO A 122 -1.17 21.33 8.30
CA PRO A 122 -1.68 22.17 7.23
C PRO A 122 -1.20 21.77 5.83
N ASN A 123 0.09 21.41 5.68
CA ASN A 123 0.63 20.96 4.40
C ASN A 123 -0.01 19.64 3.96
N ILE A 124 -0.10 18.65 4.86
CA ILE A 124 -0.78 17.39 4.59
C ILE A 124 -2.23 17.63 4.15
N ARG A 125 -2.97 18.49 4.86
CA ARG A 125 -4.37 18.82 4.50
C ARG A 125 -4.49 19.49 3.13
N ALA A 126 -3.55 20.36 2.78
CA ALA A 126 -3.56 21.04 1.48
C ALA A 126 -3.25 20.07 0.34
N VAL A 127 -2.18 19.28 0.48
CA VAL A 127 -1.78 18.27 -0.50
C VAL A 127 -2.86 17.20 -0.63
N ALA A 128 -3.37 16.64 0.47
CA ALA A 128 -4.43 15.63 0.43
C ALA A 128 -5.69 16.14 -0.29
N ARG A 129 -6.12 17.38 -0.05
CA ARG A 129 -7.24 17.99 -0.79
C ARG A 129 -6.95 18.14 -2.28
N SER A 130 -5.75 18.59 -2.64
CA SER A 130 -5.31 18.74 -4.03
C SER A 130 -5.29 17.41 -4.76
N VAL A 131 -4.61 16.40 -4.18
CA VAL A 131 -4.47 15.07 -4.76
C VAL A 131 -5.84 14.41 -4.89
N VAL A 132 -6.62 14.33 -3.81
CA VAL A 132 -7.91 13.62 -3.81
C VAL A 132 -8.93 14.28 -4.74
N GLY A 133 -8.86 15.61 -4.88
CA GLY A 133 -9.68 16.36 -5.85
C GLY A 133 -9.43 15.97 -7.31
N ARG A 134 -8.32 15.29 -7.63
CA ARG A 134 -8.02 14.78 -8.99
C ARG A 134 -8.62 13.41 -9.27
N TYR A 135 -9.11 12.69 -8.26
CA TYR A 135 -9.58 11.30 -8.39
C TYR A 135 -11.09 11.20 -8.18
N THR A 136 -11.68 10.16 -8.76
CA THR A 136 -13.09 9.82 -8.51
C THR A 136 -13.24 8.98 -7.23
N PRO A 137 -14.43 8.95 -6.59
CA PRO A 137 -14.67 8.10 -5.42
C PRO A 137 -14.36 6.61 -5.66
N GLU A 138 -14.61 6.09 -6.87
CA GLU A 138 -14.30 4.71 -7.24
C GLU A 138 -12.80 4.43 -7.23
N GLN A 139 -12.00 5.38 -7.74
CA GLN A 139 -10.54 5.26 -7.80
C GLN A 139 -9.90 5.30 -6.42
N LEU A 140 -10.46 6.13 -5.52
CA LEU A 140 -10.04 6.24 -4.12
C LEU A 140 -10.34 4.96 -3.33
N TYR A 141 -11.45 4.30 -3.65
CA TYR A 141 -11.88 3.08 -2.96
C TYR A 141 -11.15 1.81 -3.43
N SER A 142 -10.68 1.77 -4.68
CA SER A 142 -10.17 0.55 -5.31
C SER A 142 -8.77 0.73 -5.91
N THR A 143 -8.70 0.97 -7.21
CA THR A 143 -7.51 0.67 -8.04
C THR A 143 -6.34 1.62 -7.87
N LYS A 144 -6.57 2.84 -7.36
CA LYS A 144 -5.54 3.91 -7.32
C LYS A 144 -5.16 4.35 -5.91
N ARG A 145 -5.61 3.65 -4.87
CA ARG A 145 -5.33 4.02 -3.47
C ARG A 145 -3.83 4.17 -3.19
N ASP A 146 -3.02 3.22 -3.66
CA ASP A 146 -1.57 3.26 -3.41
C ASP A 146 -0.88 4.39 -4.19
N ALA A 147 -1.35 4.68 -5.40
CA ALA A 147 -0.86 5.81 -6.18
C ALA A 147 -1.17 7.14 -5.49
N ILE A 148 -2.40 7.31 -5.00
CA ILE A 148 -2.84 8.49 -4.24
C ILE A 148 -2.01 8.65 -2.97
N GLN A 149 -1.76 7.57 -2.24
CA GLN A 149 -0.94 7.59 -1.02
C GLN A 149 0.49 8.05 -1.32
N ASN A 150 1.11 7.50 -2.37
CA ASN A 150 2.45 7.88 -2.78
C ASN A 150 2.53 9.34 -3.25
N GLU A 151 1.53 9.79 -4.00
CA GLU A 151 1.46 11.18 -4.48
C GLU A 151 1.32 12.17 -3.32
N ILE A 152 0.47 11.87 -2.32
CA ILE A 152 0.37 12.68 -1.09
C ILE A 152 1.72 12.67 -0.34
N PHE A 153 2.37 11.52 -0.24
CA PHE A 153 3.66 11.40 0.43
C PHE A 153 4.74 12.25 -0.25
N GLU A 154 4.93 12.10 -1.56
CA GLU A 154 5.96 12.81 -2.32
C GLU A 154 5.75 14.32 -2.30
N GLU A 155 4.55 14.79 -2.64
CA GLU A 155 4.24 16.23 -2.64
C GLU A 155 4.38 16.83 -1.23
N THR A 156 3.94 16.12 -0.18
CA THR A 156 4.10 16.63 1.18
C THR A 156 5.56 16.63 1.60
N ARG A 157 6.30 15.55 1.34
CA ARG A 157 7.73 15.42 1.67
C ARG A 157 8.50 16.61 1.10
N ASP A 158 8.31 16.91 -0.17
CA ASP A 158 9.04 17.98 -0.85
C ASP A 158 8.70 19.36 -0.25
N ASN A 159 7.44 19.58 0.14
CA ASN A 159 7.01 20.82 0.80
C ASN A 159 7.60 20.97 2.22
N VAL A 160 7.62 19.90 3.02
CA VAL A 160 8.01 19.97 4.45
C VAL A 160 9.51 19.78 4.69
N LEU A 161 10.24 19.18 3.74
CA LEU A 161 11.68 19.00 3.83
C LEU A 161 12.40 20.35 3.92
N SER A 162 11.99 21.32 3.09
CA SER A 162 12.48 22.70 3.15
C SER A 162 12.20 23.43 4.47
N GLN A 163 11.33 22.86 5.31
CA GLN A 163 10.92 23.39 6.61
C GLN A 163 11.57 22.62 7.77
N HIS A 164 12.64 21.85 7.49
CA HIS A 164 13.43 21.10 8.46
C HIS A 164 12.68 19.91 9.11
N ILE A 165 11.66 19.38 8.42
CA ILE A 165 10.83 18.25 8.87
C ILE A 165 11.03 17.08 7.90
N GLN A 166 11.38 15.92 8.43
CA GLN A 166 11.46 14.68 7.66
C GLN A 166 10.12 13.94 7.72
N LEU A 167 9.55 13.68 6.55
CA LEU A 167 8.38 12.83 6.39
C LEU A 167 8.84 11.42 6.00
N ASN A 168 8.48 10.42 6.80
CA ASN A 168 8.90 9.03 6.58
C ASN A 168 7.83 8.24 5.83
N SER A 169 6.54 8.51 6.12
CA SER A 169 5.42 7.87 5.43
C SER A 169 4.13 8.65 5.61
N VAL A 170 3.24 8.54 4.63
CA VAL A 170 1.83 8.90 4.74
C VAL A 170 1.02 7.67 4.39
N LEU A 171 0.09 7.28 5.27
CA LEU A 171 -0.73 6.09 5.11
C LEU A 171 -2.20 6.49 5.11
N VAL A 172 -2.93 6.17 4.04
CA VAL A 172 -4.38 6.40 3.97
C VAL A 172 -5.07 5.22 4.64
N ARG A 173 -5.49 5.33 5.90
CA ARG A 173 -6.04 4.21 6.66
C ARG A 173 -7.42 3.81 6.14
N ASP A 174 -8.34 4.76 6.13
CA ASP A 174 -9.73 4.54 5.76
C ASP A 174 -10.25 5.66 4.87
N VAL A 175 -11.10 5.29 3.91
CA VAL A 175 -11.84 6.18 3.02
C VAL A 175 -13.32 5.95 3.25
N THR A 176 -13.97 6.85 3.95
CA THR A 176 -15.40 6.73 4.28
C THR A 176 -16.23 7.50 3.26
N LEU A 177 -17.03 6.75 2.50
CA LEU A 177 -18.02 7.25 1.54
C LEU A 177 -19.43 7.19 2.15
N PRO A 178 -20.35 8.08 1.76
CA PRO A 178 -21.77 7.90 2.08
C PRO A 178 -22.29 6.55 1.58
N THR A 179 -23.07 5.84 2.41
CA THR A 179 -23.52 4.46 2.14
C THR A 179 -24.18 4.30 0.77
N ALA A 180 -25.04 5.23 0.37
CA ALA A 180 -25.73 5.18 -0.91
C ALA A 180 -24.77 5.20 -2.11
N ILE A 181 -23.65 5.93 -2.01
CA ILE A 181 -22.62 5.96 -3.06
C ILE A 181 -21.82 4.66 -3.07
N LYS A 182 -21.39 4.20 -1.89
CA LYS A 182 -20.66 2.94 -1.77
C LYS A 182 -21.44 1.79 -2.40
N GLU A 183 -22.71 1.64 -2.04
CA GLU A 183 -23.59 0.62 -2.63
C GLU A 183 -23.79 0.81 -4.14
N GLY A 184 -23.89 2.05 -4.61
CA GLY A 184 -23.98 2.35 -6.04
C GLY A 184 -22.73 1.91 -6.81
N ILE A 185 -21.55 2.18 -6.26
CA ILE A 185 -20.25 1.78 -6.84
C ILE A 185 -20.13 0.25 -6.82
N GLU A 186 -20.46 -0.41 -5.70
CA GLU A 186 -20.44 -1.87 -5.60
C GLU A 186 -21.39 -2.51 -6.61
N ARG A 187 -22.63 -2.03 -6.73
CA ARG A 187 -23.59 -2.52 -7.74
C ARG A 187 -23.07 -2.34 -9.17
N LYS A 188 -22.50 -1.19 -9.48
CA LYS A 188 -21.92 -0.92 -10.81
C LYS A 188 -20.75 -1.87 -11.11
N LEU A 189 -19.83 -2.04 -10.17
CA LEU A 189 -18.69 -2.95 -10.33
C LEU A 189 -19.15 -4.40 -10.55
N VAL A 190 -20.17 -4.86 -9.82
CA VAL A 190 -20.76 -6.19 -10.03
C VAL A 190 -21.33 -6.31 -11.44
N GLN A 191 -22.11 -5.33 -11.90
CA GLN A 191 -22.68 -5.33 -13.25
C GLN A 191 -21.61 -5.31 -14.35
N GLU A 192 -20.53 -4.54 -14.18
CA GLU A 192 -19.40 -4.53 -15.11
C GLU A 192 -18.72 -5.90 -15.17
N GLN A 193 -18.50 -6.56 -14.02
CA GLN A 193 -17.94 -7.91 -13.97
C GLN A 193 -18.86 -8.96 -14.61
N GLU A 194 -20.17 -8.88 -14.37
CA GLU A 194 -21.16 -9.78 -14.98
C GLU A 194 -21.21 -9.60 -16.51
N SER A 195 -21.13 -8.36 -16.99
CA SER A 195 -21.08 -8.07 -18.43
C SER A 195 -19.82 -8.65 -19.07
N LEU A 196 -18.65 -8.42 -18.46
CA LEU A 196 -17.38 -9.00 -18.93
C LEU A 196 -17.42 -10.52 -18.93
N GLU A 197 -17.96 -11.14 -17.87
CA GLU A 197 -18.11 -12.59 -17.81
C GLU A 197 -19.02 -13.12 -18.91
N TYR A 198 -20.14 -12.43 -19.18
CA TYR A 198 -21.06 -12.80 -20.26
C TYR A 198 -20.40 -12.72 -21.64
N GLU A 199 -19.64 -11.66 -21.91
CA GLU A 199 -18.83 -11.54 -23.14
C GLU A 199 -17.86 -12.72 -23.29
N PHE A 200 -17.13 -13.07 -22.23
CA PHE A 200 -16.24 -14.23 -22.24
C PHE A 200 -16.99 -15.54 -22.47
N ARG A 201 -18.19 -15.71 -21.90
CA ARG A 201 -19.04 -16.89 -22.16
C ARG A 201 -19.47 -16.97 -23.62
N LEU A 202 -19.85 -15.83 -24.22
CA LEU A 202 -20.26 -15.79 -25.63
C LEU A 202 -19.10 -16.18 -26.55
N VAL A 203 -17.93 -15.57 -26.35
CA VAL A 203 -16.70 -15.90 -27.12
C VAL A 203 -16.36 -17.38 -26.96
N LYS A 204 -16.45 -17.93 -25.75
CA LYS A 204 -16.21 -19.36 -25.49
C LYS A 204 -17.22 -20.24 -26.22
N ALA A 205 -18.50 -19.88 -26.24
CA ALA A 205 -19.54 -20.62 -26.92
C ALA A 205 -19.36 -20.60 -28.45
N GLU A 206 -18.96 -19.47 -29.02
CA GLU A 206 -18.62 -19.35 -30.44
C GLU A 206 -17.43 -20.23 -30.82
N GLN A 207 -16.36 -20.21 -30.01
CA GLN A 207 -15.19 -21.08 -30.22
C GLN A 207 -15.56 -22.57 -30.12
N GLU A 208 -16.44 -22.93 -29.19
CA GLU A 208 -16.91 -24.31 -29.03
C GLU A 208 -17.75 -24.75 -30.23
N ALA A 209 -18.64 -23.89 -30.73
CA ALA A 209 -19.44 -24.15 -31.91
C ALA A 209 -18.57 -24.31 -33.16
N GLU A 210 -17.56 -23.46 -33.33
CA GLU A 210 -16.61 -23.55 -34.44
C GLU A 210 -15.76 -24.83 -34.35
N ARG A 211 -15.31 -25.20 -33.15
CA ARG A 211 -14.62 -26.48 -32.93
C ARG A 211 -15.49 -27.67 -33.33
N GLN A 212 -16.77 -27.63 -32.97
CA GLN A 212 -17.73 -28.68 -33.33
C GLN A 212 -18.00 -28.74 -34.84
N ARG A 213 -18.06 -27.59 -35.52
CA ARG A 213 -18.18 -27.51 -36.99
C ARG A 213 -16.97 -28.15 -37.67
N ILE A 214 -15.76 -27.79 -37.26
CA ILE A 214 -14.51 -28.34 -37.79
C ILE A 214 -14.44 -29.86 -37.56
N ASP A 215 -14.82 -30.35 -36.38
CA ASP A 215 -14.85 -31.80 -36.09
C ASP A 215 -15.87 -32.54 -36.97
N ALA A 216 -17.06 -31.97 -37.17
CA ALA A 216 -18.08 -32.53 -38.05
C ALA A 216 -17.63 -32.56 -39.52
N GLU A 217 -16.99 -31.49 -40.00
CA GLU A 217 -16.41 -31.43 -41.34
C GLU A 217 -15.27 -32.44 -41.51
N GLY A 218 -14.39 -32.56 -40.52
CA GLY A 218 -13.32 -33.55 -40.49
C GLY A 218 -13.86 -34.98 -40.58
N LYS A 219 -14.90 -35.31 -39.80
CA LYS A 219 -15.60 -36.61 -39.86
C LYS A 219 -16.28 -36.84 -41.20
N ALA A 220 -16.95 -35.84 -41.76
CA ALA A 220 -17.63 -35.96 -43.05
C ALA A 220 -16.64 -36.19 -44.19
N ILE A 221 -15.50 -35.48 -44.19
CA ILE A 221 -14.42 -35.66 -45.16
C ILE A 221 -13.79 -37.05 -44.99
N ALA A 222 -13.47 -37.45 -43.75
CA ALA A 222 -12.93 -38.76 -43.45
C ALA A 222 -13.87 -39.88 -43.95
N ASN A 223 -15.17 -39.78 -43.67
CA ASN A 223 -16.16 -40.74 -44.15
C ASN A 223 -16.23 -40.77 -45.68
N ARG A 224 -16.19 -39.61 -46.36
CA ARG A 224 -16.21 -39.55 -47.83
C ARG A 224 -14.97 -40.21 -48.44
N ILE A 225 -13.79 -39.97 -47.87
CA ILE A 225 -12.54 -40.61 -48.29
C ILE A 225 -12.61 -42.12 -48.04
N LEU A 226 -13.09 -42.53 -46.85
CA LEU A 226 -13.23 -43.93 -46.48
C LEU A 226 -14.19 -44.65 -47.44
N SER A 227 -15.39 -44.11 -47.67
CA SER A 227 -16.37 -44.67 -48.61
C SER A 227 -15.85 -44.74 -50.05
N ALA A 228 -15.08 -43.76 -50.52
CA ALA A 228 -14.44 -43.83 -51.83
C ALA A 228 -13.34 -44.92 -51.91
N SER A 229 -12.68 -45.21 -50.77
CA SER A 229 -11.66 -46.27 -50.68
C SER A 229 -12.23 -47.67 -50.42
N LEU A 230 -13.46 -47.77 -49.89
CA LEU A 230 -14.15 -49.03 -49.61
C LEU A 230 -14.68 -49.63 -50.91
N THR A 231 -13.94 -50.59 -51.46
CA THR A 231 -14.43 -51.47 -52.53
C THR A 231 -15.04 -52.74 -51.93
N ASP A 232 -15.93 -53.42 -52.66
CA ASP A 232 -16.59 -54.65 -52.18
C ASP A 232 -15.60 -55.72 -51.68
N ARG A 233 -14.39 -55.76 -52.27
CA ARG A 233 -13.31 -56.66 -51.84
C ARG A 233 -12.74 -56.31 -50.47
N ILE A 234 -12.60 -55.03 -50.15
CA ILE A 234 -12.09 -54.54 -48.85
C ILE A 234 -13.16 -54.71 -47.77
N LEU A 235 -14.44 -54.48 -48.08
CA LEU A 235 -15.55 -54.75 -47.15
C LEU A 235 -15.62 -56.24 -46.79
N LYS A 236 -15.45 -57.13 -47.78
CA LYS A 236 -15.41 -58.57 -47.57
C LYS A 236 -14.18 -59.00 -46.73
N GLU A 237 -13.02 -58.40 -46.99
CA GLU A 237 -11.81 -58.61 -46.19
C GLU A 237 -12.00 -58.18 -44.73
N LYS A 238 -12.59 -57.00 -44.48
CA LYS A 238 -12.93 -56.52 -43.14
C LYS A 238 -13.93 -57.42 -42.42
N GLY A 239 -14.93 -57.96 -43.12
CA GLY A 239 -15.89 -58.93 -42.58
C GLY A 239 -15.23 -60.25 -42.17
N ILE A 240 -14.27 -60.74 -42.96
CA ILE A 240 -13.46 -61.92 -42.61
C ILE A 240 -12.60 -61.63 -41.37
N GLU A 241 -11.94 -60.47 -41.31
CA GLU A 241 -11.11 -60.06 -40.16
C GLU A 241 -11.94 -59.95 -38.86
N ALA A 242 -13.15 -59.38 -38.94
CA ALA A 242 -14.06 -59.29 -37.81
C ALA A 242 -14.53 -60.68 -37.33
N THR A 243 -14.82 -61.58 -38.28
CA THR A 243 -15.20 -62.96 -37.98
C THR A 243 -14.05 -63.74 -37.32
N LEU A 244 -12.81 -63.53 -37.79
CA LEU A 244 -11.61 -64.13 -37.20
C LEU A 244 -11.41 -63.66 -35.75
N LYS A 245 -11.49 -62.35 -35.48
CA LYS A 245 -11.38 -61.80 -34.12
C LYS A 245 -12.49 -62.28 -33.19
N LEU A 246 -13.71 -62.48 -33.71
CA LEU A 246 -14.81 -63.07 -32.95
C LEU A 246 -14.57 -64.55 -32.66
N SER A 247 -13.98 -65.31 -33.59
CA SER A 247 -13.59 -66.71 -33.39
C SER A 247 -12.45 -66.86 -32.37
N GLU A 248 -11.58 -65.87 -32.22
CA GLU A 248 -10.48 -65.86 -31.25
C GLU A 248 -10.92 -65.35 -29.87
N SER A 249 -12.13 -64.78 -29.74
CA SER A 249 -12.64 -64.28 -28.47
C SER A 249 -13.05 -65.43 -27.54
N PRO A 250 -12.58 -65.45 -26.28
CA PRO A 250 -12.82 -66.56 -25.34
C PRO A 250 -14.30 -66.72 -24.92
N ASN A 251 -15.20 -65.82 -25.32
CA ASN A 251 -16.61 -65.80 -24.92
C ASN A 251 -17.62 -66.01 -26.06
N ALA A 252 -17.19 -66.19 -27.31
CA ALA A 252 -18.13 -66.45 -28.42
C ALA A 252 -18.54 -67.94 -28.42
N LYS A 253 -19.84 -68.24 -28.26
CA LYS A 253 -20.32 -69.64 -28.14
C LYS A 253 -21.10 -70.19 -29.32
N VAL A 254 -21.72 -69.38 -30.18
CA VAL A 254 -22.28 -69.81 -31.48
C VAL A 254 -22.24 -68.62 -32.43
N ILE A 255 -21.68 -68.78 -33.63
CA ILE A 255 -21.65 -67.75 -34.69
C ILE A 255 -22.52 -68.27 -35.83
N VAL A 256 -23.61 -67.57 -36.18
CA VAL A 256 -24.51 -67.94 -37.28
C VAL A 256 -24.30 -66.97 -38.44
N ILE A 257 -23.90 -67.51 -39.61
CA ILE A 257 -23.69 -66.73 -40.83
C ILE A 257 -24.90 -66.95 -41.74
N GLY A 258 -25.69 -65.89 -41.97
CA GLY A 258 -26.88 -65.93 -42.82
C GLY A 258 -26.53 -66.04 -44.31
N SER A 259 -27.25 -66.86 -45.07
CA SER A 259 -26.96 -67.17 -46.48
C SER A 259 -27.56 -66.18 -47.51
N GLY A 260 -27.72 -64.91 -47.15
CA GLY A 260 -28.10 -63.84 -48.09
C GLY A 260 -26.88 -63.29 -48.85
N GLU A 261 -27.09 -62.64 -50.01
CA GLU A 261 -26.00 -62.09 -50.85
C GLU A 261 -25.03 -61.16 -50.09
N ASP A 262 -25.46 -60.54 -48.98
CA ASP A 262 -24.66 -59.66 -48.12
C ASP A 262 -24.28 -60.26 -46.74
N GLY A 263 -24.33 -61.59 -46.58
CA GLY A 263 -24.21 -62.33 -45.31
C GLY A 263 -23.19 -61.82 -44.30
N MET A 264 -23.60 -60.88 -43.45
CA MET A 264 -22.85 -60.42 -42.28
C MET A 264 -23.21 -61.30 -41.06
N PRO A 265 -22.23 -61.64 -40.19
CA PRO A 265 -22.49 -62.41 -38.98
C PRO A 265 -23.45 -61.65 -38.05
N ILE A 266 -24.43 -62.36 -37.49
CA ILE A 266 -25.31 -61.82 -36.45
C ILE A 266 -25.05 -62.63 -35.18
N ILE A 267 -24.94 -61.94 -34.04
CA ILE A 267 -24.72 -62.55 -32.72
C ILE A 267 -26.06 -63.01 -32.15
#